data_AF-A0A359AYZ1-F1
#
_entry.id   AF-A0A359AYZ1-F1
#
_cell.length_a   1.000
_cell.length_b   1.000
_cell.length_c   1.000
_cell.angle_alpha   90.00
_cell.angle_beta   90.00
_cell.angle_gamma   90.00
#
_symmetry.space_group_name_H-M   'P 1'
#
loop_
_entity.id
_entity.type
_entity.pdbx_description
1 polymer ?
#
loop_
_entity_poly.entity_id
_entity_poly.type
_entity_poly.pdbx_seq_one_letter_code
_entity_poly.pdbx_strand_id
1 'polypeptide(L)'
;ASLKNTIDRLNREMQESANRLTELQAELVKKDEQIAQLSSDIESLAVETEQQSSTIQQQDRTLHTAYYVFGTASELKDQKILSGGFLRATRVLQDTFNKEYFLEIDIRDVTQIALYAPKAKLWSTHPDGTYELVKGSDGNLTLQITDTQRFWSLTKYLIIEVN
;
A
#
# COMPACT_ATOMS: atom_id res chain seq x y z
N ALA A 1 0.31 -85.66 8.90
CA ALA A 1 1.07 -84.69 8.09
C ALA A 1 0.30 -83.40 7.78
N SER A 2 -1.02 -83.43 7.54
CA SER A 2 -1.77 -82.21 7.12
C SER A 2 -1.87 -81.11 8.18
N LEU A 3 -2.09 -81.46 9.45
CA LEU A 3 -2.19 -80.47 10.55
C LEU A 3 -0.91 -79.63 10.72
N LYS A 4 0.26 -80.26 10.62
CA LYS A 4 1.55 -79.58 10.75
C LYS A 4 1.78 -78.56 9.63
N ASN A 5 1.46 -78.93 8.38
CA ASN A 5 1.55 -78.03 7.24
C ASN A 5 0.55 -76.84 7.35
N THR A 6 -0.64 -77.08 7.88
CA THR A 6 -1.62 -76.00 8.11
C THR A 6 -1.15 -75.02 9.17
N ILE A 7 -0.55 -75.51 10.27
CA ILE A 7 0.01 -74.66 11.32
C ILE A 7 1.20 -73.83 10.79
N ASP A 8 2.09 -74.45 10.00
CA ASP A 8 3.23 -73.74 9.41
C ASP A 8 2.80 -72.63 8.42
N ARG A 9 1.73 -72.88 7.64
CA ARG A 9 1.14 -71.86 6.76
C ARG A 9 0.53 -70.70 7.55
N LEU A 10 -0.26 -71.00 8.58
CA LEU A 10 -0.89 -69.97 9.42
C LEU A 10 0.16 -69.14 10.17
N ASN A 11 1.24 -69.75 10.65
CA ASN A 11 2.36 -69.03 11.26
C ASN A 11 3.04 -68.07 10.26
N ARG A 12 3.24 -68.50 9.01
CA ARG A 12 3.76 -67.64 7.95
C ARG A 12 2.83 -66.46 7.65
N GLU A 13 1.54 -66.71 7.49
CA GLU A 13 0.53 -65.67 7.23
C GLU A 13 0.45 -64.67 8.40
N MET A 14 0.55 -65.15 9.64
CA MET A 14 0.59 -64.32 10.84
C MET A 14 1.86 -63.46 10.88
N GLN A 15 3.01 -64.01 10.51
CA GLN A 15 4.27 -63.28 10.48
C GLN A 15 4.29 -62.23 9.35
N GLU A 16 3.75 -62.54 8.17
CA GLU A 16 3.55 -61.56 7.10
C GLU A 16 2.58 -60.44 7.50
N SER A 17 1.49 -60.79 8.19
CA SER A 17 0.52 -59.82 8.69
C SER A 17 1.13 -58.91 9.76
N ALA A 18 1.95 -59.45 10.66
CA ALA A 18 2.67 -58.67 11.66
C ALA A 18 3.64 -57.67 10.99
N ASN A 19 4.40 -58.11 9.97
CA ASN A 19 5.29 -57.24 9.22
C ASN A 19 4.54 -56.10 8.52
N ARG A 20 3.40 -56.40 7.87
CA ARG A 20 2.55 -55.37 7.24
C ARG A 20 2.00 -54.37 8.24
N LEU A 21 1.61 -54.81 9.45
CA LEU A 21 1.15 -53.90 10.50
C LEU A 21 2.26 -52.95 10.96
N THR A 22 3.50 -53.43 11.07
CA THR A 22 4.65 -52.60 11.40
C THR A 22 4.95 -51.58 10.30
N GLU A 23 4.89 -51.99 9.02
CA GLU A 23 5.06 -51.08 7.89
C GLU A 23 3.98 -50.00 7.84
N LEU A 24 2.71 -50.39 8.01
CA LEU A 24 1.59 -49.45 8.05
C LEU A 24 1.69 -48.47 9.24
N GLN A 25 2.13 -48.93 10.41
CA GLN A 25 2.39 -48.05 11.56
C GLN A 25 3.51 -47.06 11.26
N ALA A 26 4.61 -47.50 10.63
CA ALA A 26 5.68 -46.60 10.23
C ALA A 26 5.22 -45.57 9.19
N GLU A 27 4.37 -45.97 8.24
CA GLU A 27 3.81 -45.06 7.24
C GLU A 27 2.83 -44.05 7.86
N LEU A 28 2.02 -44.49 8.83
CA LEU A 28 1.12 -43.60 9.58
C LEU A 28 1.89 -42.54 10.36
N VAL A 29 2.93 -42.93 11.10
CA VAL A 29 3.79 -41.96 11.82
C VAL A 29 4.38 -40.94 10.86
N LYS A 30 4.88 -41.38 9.70
CA LYS A 30 5.43 -40.48 8.68
C LYS A 30 4.37 -39.52 8.12
N LYS A 31 3.13 -39.99 7.91
CA LYS A 31 2.02 -39.15 7.46
C LYS A 31 1.61 -38.15 8.54
N ASP A 32 1.57 -38.55 9.80
CA ASP A 32 1.25 -37.67 10.92
C ASP A 32 2.30 -36.55 11.07
N GLU A 33 3.59 -36.87 10.92
CA GLU A 33 4.67 -35.88 10.87
C GLU A 33 4.51 -34.91 9.69
N GLN A 34 4.16 -35.42 8.51
CA GLN A 34 3.89 -34.58 7.33
C GLN A 34 2.68 -33.68 7.53
N ILE A 35 1.61 -34.18 8.15
CA ILE A 35 0.41 -33.39 8.45
C ILE A 35 0.73 -32.30 9.46
N ALA A 36 1.52 -32.59 10.49
CA ALA A 36 1.97 -31.60 11.45
C ALA A 36 2.79 -30.49 10.78
N GLN A 37 3.73 -30.85 9.90
CA GLN A 37 4.52 -29.88 9.15
C GLN A 37 3.64 -29.02 8.24
N LEU A 38 2.76 -29.64 7.45
CA LEU A 38 1.84 -28.92 6.57
C LEU A 38 0.91 -27.98 7.34
N SER A 39 0.44 -28.39 8.52
CA SER A 39 -0.39 -27.53 9.38
C SER A 39 0.39 -26.30 9.86
N SER A 40 1.65 -26.49 10.29
CA SER A 40 2.53 -25.38 10.67
C SER A 40 2.84 -24.46 9.49
N ASP A 41 3.06 -25.01 8.29
CA ASP A 41 3.31 -24.22 7.09
C ASP A 41 2.07 -23.39 6.74
N ILE A 42 0.87 -23.99 6.78
CA ILE A 42 -0.39 -23.28 6.51
C ILE A 42 -0.60 -22.12 7.49
N GLU A 43 -0.34 -22.32 8.79
CA GLU A 43 -0.44 -21.25 9.78
C GLU A 43 0.56 -20.12 9.49
N SER A 44 1.81 -20.46 9.16
CA SER A 44 2.83 -19.48 8.77
C SER A 44 2.44 -18.69 7.52
N LEU A 45 1.95 -19.38 6.48
CA LEU A 45 1.50 -18.74 5.24
C LEU A 45 0.29 -17.83 5.49
N ALA A 46 -0.64 -18.21 6.37
CA ALA A 46 -1.79 -17.39 6.71
C ALA A 46 -1.36 -16.07 7.38
N VAL A 47 -0.44 -16.14 8.35
CA VAL A 47 0.11 -14.95 9.01
C VAL A 47 0.87 -14.06 8.03
N GLU A 48 1.71 -14.65 7.17
CA GLU A 48 2.45 -13.88 6.15
C GLU A 48 1.49 -13.18 5.18
N THR A 49 0.44 -13.87 4.74
CA THR A 49 -0.56 -13.31 3.83
C THR A 49 -1.29 -12.13 4.47
N GLU A 50 -1.65 -12.22 5.75
CA GLU A 50 -2.29 -11.13 6.46
C GLU A 50 -1.37 -9.90 6.59
N GLN A 51 -0.10 -10.12 6.93
CA GLN A 51 0.91 -9.06 7.01
C GLN A 51 1.14 -8.38 5.65
N GLN A 52 1.24 -9.18 4.58
CA GLN A 52 1.39 -8.67 3.22
C GLN A 52 0.16 -7.86 2.80
N SER A 53 -1.05 -8.34 3.08
CA SER A 53 -2.30 -7.62 2.79
C SER A 53 -2.36 -6.26 3.49
N SER A 54 -2.01 -6.22 4.79
CA SER A 54 -1.93 -4.97 5.55
C SER A 54 -0.90 -4.00 4.96
N THR A 55 0.27 -4.52 4.59
CA THR A 55 1.34 -3.72 3.96
C THR A 55 0.89 -3.14 2.62
N ILE A 56 0.22 -3.95 1.78
CA ILE A 56 -0.31 -3.52 0.50
C ILE A 56 -1.35 -2.40 0.69
N GLN A 57 -2.26 -2.54 1.66
CA GLN A 57 -3.25 -1.50 1.95
C GLN A 57 -2.60 -0.20 2.42
N GLN A 58 -1.57 -0.27 3.26
CA GLN A 58 -0.83 0.90 3.73
C GLN A 58 -0.07 1.59 2.59
N GLN A 59 0.56 0.80 1.73
CA GLN A 59 1.25 1.30 0.54
C GLN A 59 0.27 1.92 -0.45
N ASP A 60 -0.87 1.28 -0.72
CA ASP A 60 -1.92 1.81 -1.60
C ASP A 60 -2.40 3.17 -1.08
N ARG A 61 -2.69 3.28 0.22
CA ARG A 61 -3.07 4.56 0.82
C ARG A 61 -1.98 5.60 0.61
N THR A 62 -0.73 5.27 0.94
CA THR A 62 0.40 6.22 0.83
C THR A 62 0.65 6.66 -0.63
N LEU A 63 0.49 5.76 -1.60
CA LEU A 63 0.63 6.07 -3.02
C LEU A 63 -0.43 7.04 -3.52
N HIS A 64 -1.64 6.93 -2.98
CA HIS A 64 -2.78 7.78 -3.31
C HIS A 64 -2.92 9.02 -2.42
N THR A 65 -2.13 9.13 -1.36
CA THR A 65 -2.09 10.34 -0.54
C THR A 65 -1.29 11.45 -1.23
N ALA A 66 -1.90 12.62 -1.34
CA ALA A 66 -1.24 13.86 -1.70
C ALA A 66 -1.56 14.96 -0.69
N TYR A 67 -0.79 16.03 -0.76
CA TYR A 67 -0.84 17.14 0.16
C TYR A 67 -1.01 18.42 -0.63
N TYR A 68 -1.98 19.24 -0.26
CA TYR A 68 -2.18 20.54 -0.91
C TYR A 68 -2.31 21.67 0.11
N VAL A 69 -1.92 22.86 -0.33
CA VAL A 69 -2.04 24.10 0.44
C VAL A 69 -2.32 25.25 -0.51
N PHE A 70 -3.25 26.11 -0.11
CA PHE A 70 -3.48 27.40 -0.75
C PHE A 70 -3.45 28.50 0.30
N GLY A 71 -2.82 29.63 -0.01
CA GLY A 71 -2.69 30.75 0.93
C GLY A 71 -2.06 31.97 0.27
N THR A 72 -2.04 33.09 0.98
CA THR A 72 -1.37 34.30 0.50
C THR A 72 0.16 34.11 0.50
N ALA A 73 0.87 34.90 -0.31
CA ALA A 73 2.34 34.85 -0.37
C ALA A 73 2.99 35.00 1.01
N SER A 74 2.41 35.84 1.87
CA SER A 74 2.87 36.06 3.25
C SER A 74 2.68 34.81 4.10
N GLU A 75 1.50 34.17 4.07
CA GLU A 75 1.23 32.94 4.85
C GLU A 75 2.15 31.80 4.42
N LEU A 76 2.32 31.58 3.10
CA LEU A 76 3.19 30.53 2.59
C LEU A 76 4.67 30.77 2.93
N LYS A 77 5.09 32.03 3.02
CA LYS A 77 6.46 32.41 3.42
C LYS A 77 6.67 32.28 4.93
N ASP A 78 5.68 32.70 5.74
CA ASP A 78 5.72 32.61 7.20
C ASP A 78 5.72 31.16 7.68
N GLN A 79 4.97 30.29 7.01
CA GLN A 79 4.97 28.85 7.26
C GLN A 79 6.19 28.11 6.66
N LYS A 80 7.17 28.84 6.11
CA LYS A 80 8.39 28.32 5.45
C LYS A 80 8.11 27.34 4.30
N ILE A 81 6.89 27.36 3.76
CA ILE A 81 6.48 26.54 2.61
C ILE A 81 7.17 27.06 1.34
N LEU A 82 7.32 28.38 1.23
CA LEU A 82 8.11 29.05 0.20
C LEU A 82 9.44 29.55 0.78
N SER A 83 10.55 29.06 0.22
CA SER A 83 11.91 29.47 0.61
C SER A 83 12.45 30.49 -0.40
N GLY A 84 12.06 31.75 -0.22
CA GLY A 84 12.51 32.87 -1.07
C GLY A 84 13.72 33.59 -0.47
N GLY A 85 14.94 33.12 -0.79
CA GLY A 85 16.18 33.88 -0.63
C GLY A 85 16.80 34.12 -2.01
N PHE A 86 17.19 35.37 -2.28
CA PHE A 86 17.55 35.99 -3.58
C PHE A 86 18.59 35.26 -4.48
N LEU A 87 19.09 34.07 -4.12
CA LEU A 87 20.16 33.36 -4.82
C LEU A 87 19.95 31.83 -4.94
N ARG A 88 18.76 31.29 -4.66
CA ARG A 88 18.49 29.85 -4.85
C ARG A 88 17.13 29.64 -5.49
N ALA A 89 17.10 28.81 -6.53
CA ALA A 89 15.86 28.36 -7.17
C ALA A 89 14.88 27.90 -6.09
N THR A 90 13.65 28.44 -6.14
CA THR A 90 12.56 28.17 -5.20
C THR A 90 12.33 26.67 -5.14
N ARG A 91 12.92 26.01 -4.14
CA ARG A 91 12.80 24.57 -3.91
C ARG A 91 11.94 24.39 -2.69
N VAL A 92 10.89 23.60 -2.80
CA VAL A 92 10.11 23.13 -1.64
C VAL A 92 11.10 22.47 -0.68
N LEU A 93 11.34 23.08 0.48
CA LEU A 93 12.25 22.57 1.50
C LEU A 93 11.62 21.34 2.13
N GLN A 94 11.81 20.15 1.53
CA GLN A 94 11.21 18.88 1.98
C GLN A 94 11.50 18.51 3.44
N ASP A 95 12.48 19.14 4.09
CA ASP A 95 12.94 18.77 5.44
C ASP A 95 12.41 19.67 6.58
N THR A 96 11.73 20.79 6.31
CA THR A 96 11.40 21.77 7.38
C THR A 96 10.09 22.54 7.19
N PHE A 97 9.17 22.04 6.35
CA PHE A 97 7.86 22.65 6.17
C PHE A 97 6.88 22.20 7.26
N ASN A 98 6.00 23.10 7.70
CA ASN A 98 4.95 22.76 8.64
C ASN A 98 3.91 21.86 7.94
N LYS A 99 4.04 20.54 8.12
CA LYS A 99 3.13 19.53 7.54
C LYS A 99 1.68 19.72 8.01
N GLU A 100 1.45 20.35 9.16
CA GLU A 100 0.09 20.61 9.66
C GLU A 100 -0.69 21.62 8.82
N TYR A 101 0.00 22.42 8.02
CA TYR A 101 -0.64 23.41 7.15
C TYR A 101 -1.01 22.84 5.78
N PHE A 102 -0.62 21.59 5.50
CA PHE A 102 -1.03 20.88 4.31
C PHE A 102 -2.28 20.06 4.61
N LEU A 103 -3.27 20.17 3.74
CA LEU A 103 -4.43 19.29 3.76
C LEU A 103 -4.08 17.98 3.06
N GLU A 104 -4.19 16.88 3.80
CA GLU A 104 -4.06 15.53 3.26
C GLU A 104 -5.30 15.19 2.44
N ILE A 105 -5.08 14.73 1.20
CA ILE A 105 -6.15 14.32 0.28
C ILE A 105 -5.81 12.99 -0.37
N ASP A 106 -6.86 12.23 -0.71
CA ASP A 106 -6.75 11.11 -1.64
C ASP A 106 -6.89 11.65 -3.07
N ILE A 107 -5.86 11.39 -3.91
CA ILE A 107 -5.81 11.83 -5.30
C ILE A 107 -6.88 11.19 -6.19
N ARG A 108 -7.56 10.14 -5.72
CA ARG A 108 -8.67 9.48 -6.41
C ARG A 108 -9.99 10.23 -6.22
N ASP A 109 -10.17 10.84 -5.06
CA ASP A 109 -11.42 11.50 -4.68
C ASP A 109 -11.40 12.99 -5.02
N VAL A 110 -10.24 13.64 -4.90
CA VAL A 110 -10.11 15.09 -5.07
C VAL A 110 -9.62 15.43 -6.47
N THR A 111 -10.58 15.69 -7.37
CA THR A 111 -10.32 16.17 -8.74
C THR A 111 -10.51 17.67 -8.90
N GLN A 112 -11.11 18.34 -7.92
CA GLN A 112 -11.37 19.78 -7.95
C GLN A 112 -11.06 20.42 -6.60
N ILE A 113 -10.36 21.55 -6.62
CA ILE A 113 -9.94 22.29 -5.43
C ILE A 113 -10.40 23.75 -5.60
N ALA A 114 -11.40 24.16 -4.83
CA ALA A 114 -11.85 25.55 -4.79
C ALA A 114 -10.83 26.40 -4.04
N LEU A 115 -10.33 27.46 -4.67
CA LEU A 115 -9.28 28.32 -4.13
C LEU A 115 -9.82 29.57 -3.44
N TYR A 116 -11.14 29.80 -3.53
CA TYR A 116 -11.85 30.92 -2.89
C TYR A 116 -11.21 32.30 -3.12
N ALA A 117 -10.50 32.47 -4.24
CA ALA A 117 -9.79 33.68 -4.58
C ALA A 117 -9.91 34.01 -6.07
N PRO A 118 -9.94 35.31 -6.44
CA PRO A 118 -10.09 35.73 -7.84
C PRO A 118 -8.82 35.52 -8.67
N LYS A 119 -7.65 35.42 -8.03
CA LYS A 119 -6.37 35.12 -8.68
C LYS A 119 -5.63 34.03 -7.91
N ALA A 120 -5.00 33.13 -8.66
CA ALA A 120 -4.20 32.06 -8.13
C ALA A 120 -2.95 31.85 -8.99
N LYS A 121 -1.84 31.52 -8.34
CA LYS A 121 -0.57 31.21 -8.98
C LYS A 121 -0.04 29.89 -8.41
N LEU A 122 0.17 28.93 -9.30
CA LEU A 122 0.75 27.64 -8.95
C LEU A 122 2.28 27.75 -8.79
N TRP A 123 2.81 27.30 -7.66
CA TRP A 123 4.25 27.25 -7.39
C TRP A 123 4.85 25.86 -7.53
N SER A 124 4.06 24.81 -7.36
CA SER A 124 4.49 23.43 -7.55
C SER A 124 4.58 23.08 -9.04
N THR A 125 5.54 22.22 -9.39
CA THR A 125 5.75 21.79 -10.78
C THR A 125 4.86 20.59 -11.09
N HIS A 126 3.81 20.81 -11.89
CA HIS A 126 2.93 19.76 -12.39
C HIS A 126 2.91 19.77 -13.92
N PRO A 127 2.70 18.63 -14.60
CA PRO A 127 2.70 18.61 -16.06
C PRO A 127 1.58 19.47 -16.64
N ASP A 128 1.90 20.25 -17.67
CA ASP A 128 0.91 21.06 -18.37
C ASP A 128 -0.16 20.16 -19.02
N GLY A 129 -1.40 20.65 -19.08
CA GLY A 129 -2.55 19.90 -19.61
C GLY A 129 -3.14 18.86 -18.67
N THR A 130 -2.60 18.70 -17.45
CA THR A 130 -3.17 17.83 -16.41
C THR A 130 -4.08 18.57 -15.43
N TYR A 131 -4.20 19.90 -15.57
CA TYR A 131 -5.06 20.75 -14.75
C TYR A 131 -5.51 21.99 -15.52
N GLU A 132 -6.63 22.57 -15.09
CA GLU A 132 -7.20 23.82 -15.59
C GLU A 132 -7.70 24.68 -14.42
N LEU A 133 -7.52 26.00 -14.53
CA LEU A 133 -8.07 26.96 -13.56
C LEU A 133 -9.36 27.53 -14.13
N VAL A 134 -10.49 27.10 -13.58
CA VAL A 134 -11.82 27.53 -14.00
C VAL A 134 -12.32 28.62 -13.06
N LYS A 135 -12.81 29.71 -13.62
CA LYS A 135 -13.46 30.77 -12.83
C LYS A 135 -14.92 30.42 -12.59
N GLY A 136 -15.29 30.27 -11.32
CA GLY A 136 -16.65 30.04 -10.88
C GLY A 136 -17.54 31.27 -11.02
N SER A 137 -18.86 31.05 -10.94
CA SER A 137 -19.89 32.10 -10.99
C SER A 137 -19.81 33.09 -9.83
N ASP A 138 -19.17 32.69 -8.73
CA ASP A 138 -18.86 33.48 -7.55
C ASP A 138 -17.64 34.40 -7.74
N GLY A 139 -16.95 34.30 -8.88
CA GLY A 139 -15.75 35.06 -9.19
C GLY A 139 -14.47 34.44 -8.65
N ASN A 140 -14.55 33.30 -7.94
CA ASN A 140 -13.42 32.58 -7.40
C ASN A 140 -12.85 31.58 -8.42
N LEU A 141 -11.58 31.23 -8.28
CA LEU A 141 -10.94 30.21 -9.09
C LEU A 141 -11.08 28.82 -8.43
N THR A 142 -11.31 27.83 -9.26
CA THR A 142 -11.29 26.41 -8.92
C THR A 142 -10.25 25.73 -9.80
N LEU A 143 -9.32 25.02 -9.16
CA LEU A 143 -8.39 24.15 -9.87
C LEU A 143 -9.11 22.84 -10.17
N GLN A 144 -9.30 22.54 -11.45
CA GLN A 144 -9.84 21.28 -11.93
C GLN A 144 -8.71 20.42 -12.49
N ILE A 145 -8.48 19.27 -11.90
CA ILE A 145 -7.46 18.31 -12.31
C ILE A 145 -8.10 17.35 -13.33
N THR A 146 -7.58 17.35 -14.56
CA THR A 146 -8.10 16.52 -15.66
C THR A 146 -7.51 15.11 -15.64
N ASP A 147 -6.24 14.98 -15.23
CA ASP A 147 -5.53 13.70 -15.08
C ASP A 147 -4.77 13.71 -13.75
N THR A 148 -5.39 13.14 -12.71
CA THR A 148 -4.81 13.09 -11.35
C THR A 148 -3.51 12.28 -11.32
N GLN A 149 -3.43 11.17 -12.07
CA GLN A 149 -2.24 10.32 -12.08
C GLN A 149 -1.02 11.05 -12.64
N ARG A 150 -1.19 11.73 -13.77
CA ARG A 150 -0.09 12.54 -14.35
C ARG A 150 0.16 13.79 -13.52
N PHE A 151 -0.86 14.46 -13.02
CA PHE A 151 -0.71 15.66 -12.20
C PHE A 151 0.17 15.38 -10.97
N TRP A 152 -0.10 14.29 -10.25
CA TRP A 152 0.62 13.88 -9.05
C TRP A 152 1.85 12.99 -9.33
N SER A 153 2.31 12.90 -10.58
CA SER A 153 3.47 12.07 -10.95
C SER A 153 4.81 12.74 -10.61
N LEU A 154 4.89 14.07 -10.74
CA LEU A 154 6.12 14.83 -10.48
C LEU A 154 6.29 15.17 -9.01
N THR A 155 5.19 15.53 -8.33
CA THR A 155 5.18 15.90 -6.92
C THR A 155 3.82 15.56 -6.32
N LYS A 156 3.82 15.06 -5.08
CA LYS A 156 2.62 14.86 -4.26
C LYS A 156 2.24 16.09 -3.44
N TYR A 157 2.96 17.20 -3.64
CA TYR A 157 2.75 18.48 -2.97
C TYR A 157 2.27 19.54 -3.96
N LEU A 158 1.09 20.08 -3.69
CA LEU A 158 0.47 21.16 -4.45
C LEU A 158 0.48 22.45 -3.64
N ILE A 159 1.13 23.49 -4.17
CA ILE A 159 1.27 24.79 -3.50
C ILE A 159 0.72 25.88 -4.39
N ILE A 160 -0.32 26.56 -3.91
CA ILE A 160 -1.01 27.60 -4.66
C ILE A 160 -0.98 28.91 -3.87
N GLU A 161 -0.44 29.95 -4.47
CA GLU A 161 -0.51 31.32 -3.95
C GLU A 161 -1.81 31.96 -4.44
N VAL A 162 -2.63 32.47 -3.52
CA VAL A 162 -3.88 33.20 -3.84
C VAL A 162 -3.76 34.69 -3.54
N ASN A 163 -4.45 35.52 -4.34
CA ASN A 163 -4.48 36.98 -4.22
C ASN A 163 -5.82 37.56 -4.67
#